data_AF-A0A7J8YI02-F1
#
_entry.id   AF-A0A7J8YI02-F1
#
_cell.length_a   1.000
_cell.length_b   1.000
_cell.length_c   1.000
_cell.angle_alpha   90.00
_cell.angle_beta   90.00
_cell.angle_gamma   90.00
#
_symmetry.space_group_name_H-M   'P 1'
#
loop_
_entity.id
_entity.type
_entity.pdbx_description
1 polymer ?
#
loop_
_entity_poly.entity_id
_entity_poly.type
_entity_poly.pdbx_seq_one_letter_code
_entity_poly.pdbx_strand_id
1 'polypeptide(L)'
;MMACLQREGRLLRSEHNLLGEAFLVMASTAGIQQQQEVLAWLLEPLSQQWIQIEWQNNYLSEPLGLVGLCSERAFMWSLFHTVTFFEKALKRSGTRKGNSNLQNSSTAISTPHPLASHLSWMLPPLLKLLRGIHSLWSPSVFQMLPGEIKAAMSMSDVEQSSLLGGGNPKLSKGALTFVDGSQFDMNKEGYIKPNEADIRNWLKGIRDSGYNVLGLSTTIGDPFFKCIDIDFVALTLIENIQSMEFRHTRLLVHSILIPLIKSCPLDMWEVWLERLLHPLFVHCQQALSCSWSSLLHEGRANVPDNHGILTGSDLKVEVMEEKLLRDLTREICSLLSTIASSGLNASLPLLEHAGHVGHVDTSSLKDLDAFASSSMVSFLLKHKSLAIPVLQISLEAFSWTDSEAVTKVCAFSAAVVLLAIFTNNVDLREYVSRDLFSAVIQGLALESNAVISADLVSLCRDIFIYLCNRDPGPRKILLSLPCISPNDLHAFEEALTKTASPKEQKQLMKSFLLLATGNNLKALAAQKCVNIITNVTARPRSSVNAPENRIDEGETVGLAAIL
;
A
#
# COMPACT_ATOMS: atom_id res chain seq x y z
N MET A 1 29.09 23.11 -18.74
CA MET A 1 30.09 22.30 -18.01
C MET A 1 29.67 20.83 -17.88
N MET A 2 28.57 20.48 -17.19
CA MET A 2 28.13 19.06 -17.05
C MET A 2 27.92 18.34 -18.39
N ALA A 3 27.17 18.93 -19.33
CA ALA A 3 26.96 18.36 -20.66
C ALA A 3 28.26 18.21 -21.49
N CYS A 4 29.27 19.03 -21.21
CA CYS A 4 30.59 18.94 -21.87
C CYS A 4 31.39 17.77 -21.29
N LEU A 5 31.45 17.65 -19.96
CA LEU A 5 32.12 16.55 -19.26
C LEU A 5 31.49 15.20 -19.58
N GLN A 6 30.17 15.15 -19.76
CA GLN A 6 29.48 13.94 -20.19
C GLN A 6 29.79 13.59 -21.65
N ARG A 7 29.81 14.58 -22.56
CA ARG A 7 30.17 14.36 -23.97
C ARG A 7 31.63 13.90 -24.13
N GLU A 8 32.50 14.34 -23.23
CA GLU A 8 33.91 13.91 -23.13
C GLU A 8 34.08 12.54 -22.46
N GLY A 9 33.00 11.87 -22.02
CA GLY A 9 33.07 10.58 -21.33
C GLY A 9 33.71 10.63 -19.94
N ARG A 10 33.85 11.82 -19.35
CA ARG A 10 34.52 12.07 -18.07
C ARG A 10 33.58 12.08 -16.86
N LEU A 11 32.29 11.88 -17.09
CA LEU A 11 31.25 11.87 -16.06
C LEU A 11 30.27 10.75 -16.38
N LEU A 12 30.17 9.76 -15.49
CA LEU A 12 29.19 8.68 -15.61
C LEU A 12 27.78 9.24 -15.45
N ARG A 13 26.79 8.59 -16.06
CA ARG A 13 25.40 9.07 -16.00
C ARG A 13 24.82 9.01 -14.58
N SER A 14 25.26 8.06 -13.76
CA SER A 14 24.92 7.99 -12.34
C SER A 14 25.51 9.17 -11.54
N GLU A 15 26.75 9.59 -11.84
CA GLU A 15 27.40 10.76 -11.24
C GLU A 15 26.72 12.06 -11.68
N HIS A 16 26.32 12.15 -12.95
CA HIS A 16 25.50 13.24 -13.45
C HIS A 16 24.19 13.38 -12.67
N ASN A 17 23.52 12.27 -12.37
CA ASN A 17 22.29 12.29 -11.57
C ASN A 17 22.51 12.72 -10.11
N LEU A 18 23.66 12.40 -9.52
CA LEU A 18 24.02 12.85 -8.17
C LEU A 18 24.30 14.36 -8.15
N LEU A 19 25.08 14.84 -9.12
CA LEU A 19 25.40 16.26 -9.24
C LEU A 19 24.15 17.09 -9.57
N GLY A 20 23.29 16.60 -10.47
CA GLY A 20 22.00 17.21 -10.76
C GLY A 20 21.08 17.26 -9.53
N GLU A 21 21.03 16.20 -8.71
CA GLU A 21 20.30 16.23 -7.44
C GLU A 21 20.82 17.31 -6.49
N ALA A 22 22.15 17.46 -6.38
CA ALA A 22 22.75 18.53 -5.58
C ALA A 22 22.32 19.92 -6.07
N PHE A 23 22.31 20.15 -7.39
CA PHE A 23 21.81 21.39 -7.97
C PHE A 23 20.33 21.64 -7.66
N LEU A 24 19.48 20.61 -7.73
CA LEU A 24 18.06 20.73 -7.37
C LEU A 24 17.87 21.13 -5.90
N VAL A 25 18.65 20.52 -5.00
CA VAL A 25 18.62 20.87 -3.57
C VAL A 25 19.05 22.32 -3.36
N MET A 26 20.15 22.76 -3.98
CA MET A 26 20.59 24.16 -3.89
C MET A 26 19.54 25.12 -4.46
N ALA A 27 18.96 24.81 -5.61
CA ALA A 27 17.98 25.66 -6.26
C ALA A 27 16.67 25.77 -5.45
N SER A 28 16.26 24.71 -4.74
CA SER A 28 15.09 24.73 -3.86
C SER A 28 15.19 25.76 -2.72
N THR A 29 16.41 26.17 -2.36
CA THR A 29 16.67 27.19 -1.33
C THR A 29 16.80 28.61 -1.90
N ALA A 30 17.00 28.74 -3.22
CA ALA A 30 17.27 30.01 -3.90
C ALA A 30 16.01 30.75 -4.40
N GLY A 31 14.83 30.14 -4.25
CA GLY A 31 13.54 30.71 -4.68
C GLY A 31 12.98 30.05 -5.94
N ILE A 32 11.68 30.28 -6.20
CA ILE A 32 10.90 29.57 -7.25
C ILE A 32 11.47 29.81 -8.65
N GLN A 33 11.87 31.04 -8.97
CA GLN A 33 12.41 31.39 -10.29
C GLN A 33 13.74 30.67 -10.56
N GLN A 34 14.68 30.72 -9.62
CA GLN A 34 15.97 30.02 -9.76
C GLN A 34 15.78 28.50 -9.85
N GLN A 35 14.80 27.97 -9.11
CA GLN A 35 14.43 26.56 -9.18
C GLN A 35 13.90 26.18 -10.57
N GLN A 36 13.05 27.00 -11.18
CA GLN A 36 12.55 26.79 -12.54
C GLN A 36 13.67 26.85 -13.58
N GLU A 37 14.58 27.83 -13.48
CA GLU A 37 15.72 27.96 -14.40
C GLU A 37 16.67 26.75 -14.32
N VAL A 38 17.00 26.32 -13.10
CA VAL A 38 17.86 25.14 -12.90
C VAL A 38 17.17 23.87 -13.40
N LEU A 39 15.87 23.73 -13.17
CA LEU A 39 15.08 22.61 -13.68
C LEU A 39 15.06 22.57 -15.20
N ALA A 40 14.78 23.70 -15.85
CA ALA A 40 14.80 23.80 -17.30
C ALA A 40 16.20 23.43 -17.84
N TRP A 41 17.26 23.97 -17.24
CA TRP A 41 18.64 23.66 -17.64
C TRP A 41 19.00 22.17 -17.51
N LEU A 42 18.56 21.51 -16.44
CA LEU A 42 18.84 20.08 -16.21
C LEU A 42 17.97 19.15 -17.06
N LEU A 43 16.70 19.51 -17.28
CA LEU A 43 15.72 18.67 -17.96
C LEU A 43 15.70 18.84 -19.48
N GLU A 44 16.09 19.99 -20.03
CA GLU A 44 16.01 20.25 -21.48
C GLU A 44 16.77 19.20 -22.31
N PRO A 45 18.04 18.83 -22.00
CA PRO A 45 18.74 17.81 -22.77
C PRO A 45 18.11 16.42 -22.66
N LEU A 46 17.49 16.13 -21.51
CA LEU A 46 16.77 14.87 -21.26
C LEU A 46 15.47 14.82 -22.05
N SER A 47 14.72 15.91 -22.05
CA SER A 47 13.46 16.09 -22.80
C SER A 47 13.67 15.81 -24.29
N GLN A 48 14.71 16.41 -24.89
CA GLN A 48 15.03 16.24 -26.31
C GLN A 48 15.33 14.78 -26.71
N GLN A 49 15.90 13.97 -25.80
CA GLN A 49 16.15 12.55 -26.04
C GLN A 49 14.93 11.69 -25.71
N TRP A 50 14.22 12.02 -24.64
CA TRP A 50 13.10 11.25 -24.12
C TRP A 50 11.88 11.28 -25.04
N ILE A 51 11.61 12.41 -25.69
CA ILE A 51 10.41 12.59 -26.53
C ILE A 51 10.60 12.00 -27.94
N GLN A 52 11.82 11.65 -28.34
CA GLN A 52 12.11 11.07 -29.66
C GLN A 52 11.21 9.87 -29.95
N ILE A 53 10.54 9.91 -31.10
CA ILE A 53 9.54 8.90 -31.47
C ILE A 53 10.21 7.64 -32.01
N GLU A 54 11.43 7.76 -32.53
CA GLU A 54 12.17 6.67 -33.17
C GLU A 54 12.41 5.52 -32.19
N TRP A 55 12.99 5.80 -31.03
CA TRP A 55 13.25 4.75 -30.04
C TRP A 55 11.97 4.23 -29.40
N GLN A 56 10.97 5.10 -29.18
CA GLN A 56 9.67 4.68 -28.67
C GLN A 56 8.99 3.70 -29.63
N ASN A 57 9.02 4.00 -30.93
CA ASN A 57 8.41 3.14 -31.93
C ASN A 57 9.20 1.83 -32.09
N ASN A 58 10.53 1.90 -32.06
CA ASN A 58 11.39 0.73 -32.21
C ASN A 58 11.27 -0.26 -31.03
N TYR A 59 11.11 0.25 -29.80
CA TYR A 59 11.19 -0.60 -28.60
C TYR A 59 9.89 -0.74 -27.81
N LEU A 60 8.94 0.19 -27.93
CA LEU A 60 7.72 0.23 -27.10
C LEU A 60 6.42 -0.02 -27.87
N SER A 61 6.45 -0.12 -29.20
CA SER A 61 5.24 -0.40 -30.01
C SER A 61 4.73 -1.83 -29.83
N GLU A 62 5.65 -2.78 -29.63
CA GLU A 62 5.34 -4.20 -29.47
C GLU A 62 6.03 -4.77 -28.23
N PRO A 63 5.43 -5.74 -27.53
CA PRO A 63 6.02 -6.35 -26.34
C PRO A 63 7.44 -6.92 -26.56
N LEU A 64 7.72 -7.44 -27.75
CA LEU A 64 9.04 -7.98 -28.10
C LEU A 64 10.09 -6.89 -28.35
N GLY A 65 9.69 -5.64 -28.59
CA GLY A 65 10.61 -4.51 -28.71
C GLY A 65 11.47 -4.32 -27.46
N LEU A 66 10.93 -4.64 -26.26
CA LEU A 66 11.69 -4.60 -25.02
C LEU A 66 12.85 -5.59 -24.98
N VAL A 67 12.73 -6.73 -25.67
CA VAL A 67 13.83 -7.71 -25.80
C VAL A 67 15.00 -7.08 -26.57
N GLY A 68 14.69 -6.35 -27.64
CA GLY A 68 15.67 -5.55 -28.38
C GLY A 68 16.33 -4.49 -27.50
N LEU A 69 15.52 -3.75 -26.73
CA LEU A 69 16.02 -2.74 -25.80
C LEU A 69 16.98 -3.32 -24.75
N CYS A 70 16.65 -4.47 -24.16
CA CYS A 70 17.53 -5.14 -23.18
C CYS A 70 18.85 -5.65 -23.79
N SER A 71 18.91 -5.80 -25.12
CA SER A 71 20.14 -6.16 -25.82
C SER A 71 21.08 -4.95 -25.98
N GLU A 72 20.54 -3.72 -25.99
CA GLU A 72 21.29 -2.47 -26.11
C GLU A 72 21.64 -1.88 -24.73
N ARG A 73 22.62 -2.47 -24.04
CA ARG A 73 22.98 -2.12 -22.64
C ARG A 73 23.15 -0.63 -22.37
N ALA A 74 23.88 0.09 -23.23
CA ALA A 74 24.14 1.52 -23.01
C ALA A 74 22.84 2.34 -23.09
N PHE A 75 21.96 2.02 -24.02
CA PHE A 75 20.68 2.71 -24.18
C PHE A 75 19.70 2.34 -23.06
N MET A 76 19.61 1.05 -22.73
CA MET A 76 18.85 0.52 -21.59
C MET A 76 19.17 1.28 -20.29
N TRP A 77 20.45 1.38 -19.91
CA TRP A 77 20.87 2.10 -18.71
C TRP A 77 20.69 3.62 -18.81
N SER A 78 20.83 4.20 -20.01
CA SER A 78 20.52 5.62 -20.23
C SER A 78 19.05 5.96 -19.90
N LEU A 79 18.10 5.09 -20.30
CA LEU A 79 16.69 5.24 -19.94
C LEU A 79 16.48 5.14 -18.43
N PHE A 80 17.11 4.16 -17.77
CA PHE A 80 17.05 4.02 -16.31
C PHE A 80 17.54 5.28 -15.59
N HIS A 81 18.68 5.82 -16.01
CA HIS A 81 19.18 7.05 -15.43
C HIS A 81 18.27 8.26 -15.70
N THR A 82 17.60 8.30 -16.84
CA THR A 82 16.63 9.36 -17.14
C THR A 82 15.42 9.27 -16.20
N VAL A 83 14.83 8.08 -16.03
CA VAL A 83 13.68 7.87 -15.14
C VAL A 83 14.03 8.13 -13.67
N THR A 84 15.17 7.65 -13.19
CA THR A 84 15.64 7.93 -11.82
C THR A 84 15.92 9.42 -11.60
N PHE A 85 16.34 10.15 -12.63
CA PHE A 85 16.51 11.59 -12.54
C PHE A 85 15.17 12.31 -12.42
N PHE A 86 14.15 11.90 -13.19
CA PHE A 86 12.78 12.42 -13.03
C PHE A 86 12.25 12.21 -11.61
N GLU A 87 12.49 11.03 -11.03
CA GLU A 87 12.10 10.73 -9.65
C GLU A 87 12.78 11.71 -8.67
N LYS A 88 14.09 11.92 -8.82
CA LYS A 88 14.84 12.87 -7.99
C LYS A 88 14.35 14.30 -8.19
N ALA A 89 14.08 14.70 -9.43
CA ALA A 89 13.52 16.00 -9.75
C ALA A 89 12.19 16.20 -9.03
N LEU A 90 11.28 15.23 -9.05
CA LEU A 90 10.00 15.29 -8.33
C LEU A 90 10.17 15.30 -6.81
N LYS A 91 11.10 14.52 -6.25
CA LYS A 91 11.32 14.50 -4.79
C LYS A 91 11.94 15.78 -4.24
N ARG A 92 12.79 16.45 -5.03
CA ARG A 92 13.56 17.63 -4.60
C ARG A 92 12.95 18.93 -5.06
N SER A 93 12.09 18.89 -6.06
CA SER A 93 11.36 20.07 -6.54
C SER A 93 10.03 20.11 -5.84
N GLY A 94 9.85 21.08 -4.96
CA GLY A 94 8.62 21.33 -4.24
C GLY A 94 8.82 22.50 -3.29
N THR A 95 7.78 23.30 -3.08
CA THR A 95 7.82 24.33 -2.04
C THR A 95 7.82 23.62 -0.69
N ARG A 96 8.85 23.85 0.15
CA ARG A 96 8.76 23.44 1.56
C ARG A 96 7.50 24.10 2.10
N LYS A 97 6.49 23.30 2.50
CA LYS A 97 5.46 23.74 3.45
C LYS A 97 6.19 24.11 4.74
N GLY A 98 6.73 25.32 4.81
CA GLY A 98 7.06 25.96 6.07
C GLY A 98 5.78 26.02 6.89
N ASN A 99 5.91 25.98 8.22
CA ASN A 99 4.80 26.14 9.17
C ASN A 99 4.00 27.42 8.88
N SER A 100 3.07 27.35 7.93
CA SER A 100 2.01 28.33 7.78
C SER A 100 0.94 27.91 8.76
N ASN A 101 0.98 28.53 9.94
CA ASN A 101 -0.14 28.54 10.86
C ASN A 101 -1.43 28.73 10.07
N LEU A 102 -2.39 27.83 10.31
CA LEU A 102 -3.75 27.90 9.81
C LEU A 102 -4.37 29.25 10.22
N GLN A 103 -4.28 30.23 9.32
CA GLN A 103 -5.19 31.37 9.31
C GLN A 103 -5.65 31.61 7.88
N ASN A 104 -6.91 31.22 7.67
CA ASN A 104 -7.87 31.74 6.71
C ASN A 104 -7.33 32.83 5.78
N SER A 105 -7.12 32.50 4.51
CA SER A 105 -7.21 33.46 3.41
C SER A 105 -7.46 32.72 2.10
N SER A 106 -8.69 32.86 1.62
CA SER A 106 -9.23 32.30 0.37
C SER A 106 -8.78 33.06 -0.88
N THR A 107 -7.49 33.44 -0.97
CA THR A 107 -6.90 34.15 -2.13
C THR A 107 -5.37 33.98 -2.25
N ALA A 108 -4.79 32.87 -1.79
CA ALA A 108 -3.40 32.56 -2.13
C ALA A 108 -3.33 32.01 -3.57
N ILE A 109 -2.83 32.81 -4.52
CA ILE A 109 -2.44 32.33 -5.85
C ILE A 109 -1.42 31.22 -5.62
N SER A 110 -1.84 29.97 -5.74
CA SER A 110 -0.96 28.82 -5.62
C SER A 110 0.02 28.87 -6.78
N THR A 111 1.25 29.26 -6.52
CA THR A 111 2.32 29.18 -7.53
C THR A 111 2.41 27.73 -8.00
N PRO A 112 2.28 27.46 -9.31
CA PRO A 112 2.26 26.10 -9.83
C PRO A 112 3.56 25.39 -9.48
N HIS A 113 3.47 24.11 -9.19
CA HIS A 113 4.62 23.28 -8.89
C HIS A 113 5.69 23.43 -9.99
N PRO A 114 7.00 23.57 -9.67
CA PRO A 114 8.03 23.80 -10.68
C PRO A 114 8.09 22.75 -11.79
N LEU A 115 7.65 21.51 -11.49
CA LEU A 115 7.57 20.41 -12.47
C LEU A 115 6.25 20.29 -13.23
N ALA A 116 5.25 21.13 -12.95
CA ALA A 116 3.92 21.01 -13.56
C ALA A 116 3.97 21.06 -15.10
N SER A 117 4.74 21.99 -15.68
CA SER A 117 4.89 22.14 -17.14
C SER A 117 5.65 20.99 -17.79
N HIS A 118 6.38 20.19 -17.01
CA HIS A 118 7.21 19.10 -17.52
C HIS A 118 6.47 17.76 -17.59
N LEU A 119 5.33 17.62 -16.89
CA LEU A 119 4.58 16.36 -16.84
C LEU A 119 4.09 15.89 -18.22
N SER A 120 3.66 16.82 -19.08
CA SER A 120 3.05 16.53 -20.37
C SER A 120 3.97 15.80 -21.34
N TRP A 121 5.29 16.02 -21.25
CA TRP A 121 6.27 15.33 -22.08
C TRP A 121 7.02 14.22 -21.34
N MET A 122 7.11 14.32 -20.01
CA MET A 122 7.83 13.36 -19.17
C MET A 122 7.04 12.05 -19.03
N LEU A 123 5.73 12.14 -18.76
CA LEU A 123 4.92 10.98 -18.43
C LEU A 123 4.56 10.07 -19.62
N PRO A 124 4.27 10.56 -20.84
CA PRO A 124 3.79 9.67 -21.89
C PRO A 124 4.76 8.55 -22.28
N PRO A 125 6.06 8.80 -22.53
CA PRO A 125 7.00 7.70 -22.84
C PRO A 125 7.23 6.78 -21.63
N LEU A 126 7.15 7.32 -20.39
CA LEU A 126 7.26 6.52 -19.17
C LEU A 126 6.11 5.53 -19.05
N LEU A 127 4.89 5.99 -19.29
CA LEU A 127 3.69 5.17 -19.27
C LEU A 127 3.75 4.07 -20.34
N LYS A 128 4.21 4.37 -21.57
CA LYS A 128 4.46 3.34 -22.60
C LYS A 128 5.48 2.30 -22.12
N LEU A 129 6.58 2.74 -21.52
CA LEU A 129 7.63 1.85 -21.00
C LEU A 129 7.10 0.94 -19.89
N LEU A 130 6.36 1.49 -18.93
CA LEU A 130 5.73 0.72 -17.85
C LEU A 130 4.71 -0.28 -18.39
N ARG A 131 3.85 0.14 -19.34
CA ARG A 131 2.89 -0.76 -20.00
C ARG A 131 3.58 -1.92 -20.69
N GLY A 132 4.67 -1.65 -21.42
CA GLY A 132 5.50 -2.69 -22.03
C GLY A 132 6.06 -3.65 -20.98
N ILE A 133 6.60 -3.14 -19.87
CA ILE A 133 7.13 -3.98 -18.78
C ILE A 133 6.02 -4.84 -18.17
N HIS A 134 4.83 -4.29 -17.91
CA HIS A 134 3.71 -5.06 -17.37
C HIS A 134 3.29 -6.18 -18.31
N SER A 135 3.30 -5.94 -19.62
CA SER A 135 2.89 -6.93 -20.63
C SER A 135 3.78 -8.18 -20.66
N LEU A 136 5.02 -8.11 -20.17
CA LEU A 136 5.95 -9.26 -20.14
C LEU A 136 5.39 -10.45 -19.35
N TRP A 137 4.57 -10.18 -18.34
CA TRP A 137 3.94 -11.22 -17.51
C TRP A 137 2.64 -11.78 -18.11
N SER A 138 2.12 -11.18 -19.19
CA SER A 138 0.95 -11.75 -19.86
C SER A 138 1.28 -13.12 -20.48
N PRO A 139 0.38 -14.12 -20.43
CA PRO A 139 0.67 -15.46 -20.94
C PRO A 139 1.08 -15.48 -22.42
N SER A 140 0.47 -14.64 -23.24
CA SER A 140 0.73 -14.55 -24.68
C SER A 140 2.15 -14.03 -24.99
N VAL A 141 2.58 -12.99 -24.27
CA VAL A 141 3.93 -12.43 -24.43
C VAL A 141 4.96 -13.35 -23.80
N PHE A 142 4.71 -13.83 -22.59
CA PHE A 142 5.64 -14.67 -21.83
C PHE A 142 6.10 -15.88 -22.65
N GLN A 143 5.20 -16.55 -23.37
CA GLN A 143 5.54 -17.70 -24.21
C GLN A 143 6.62 -17.36 -25.26
N MET A 144 6.56 -16.17 -25.85
CA MET A 144 7.45 -15.71 -26.91
C MET A 144 8.80 -15.17 -26.40
N LEU A 145 8.96 -14.93 -25.10
CA LEU A 145 10.18 -14.34 -24.54
C LEU A 145 11.38 -15.31 -24.59
N PRO A 146 12.61 -14.80 -24.85
CA PRO A 146 13.84 -15.57 -24.71
C PRO A 146 14.07 -16.08 -23.28
N GLY A 147 14.87 -17.13 -23.14
CA GLY A 147 15.19 -17.74 -21.84
C GLY A 147 15.86 -16.75 -20.88
N GLU A 148 16.73 -15.87 -21.38
CA GLU A 148 17.41 -14.85 -20.58
C GLU A 148 16.43 -13.84 -19.95
N ILE A 149 15.40 -13.41 -20.69
CA ILE A 149 14.36 -12.50 -20.18
C ILE A 149 13.49 -13.23 -19.16
N LYS A 150 13.05 -14.45 -19.47
CA LYS A 150 12.25 -15.29 -18.55
C LYS A 150 12.97 -15.52 -17.22
N ALA A 151 14.28 -15.78 -17.26
CA ALA A 151 15.08 -15.94 -16.07
C ALA A 151 15.20 -14.62 -15.28
N ALA A 152 15.38 -13.49 -15.96
CA ALA A 152 15.44 -12.16 -15.34
C ALA A 152 14.12 -11.73 -14.67
N MET A 153 12.98 -12.32 -15.03
CA MET A 153 11.69 -12.01 -14.42
C MET A 153 11.51 -12.62 -13.02
N SER A 154 12.27 -13.66 -12.65
CA SER A 154 12.13 -14.29 -11.33
C SER A 154 12.56 -13.36 -10.19
N MET A 155 12.44 -13.80 -8.94
CA MET A 155 13.05 -13.10 -7.81
C MET A 155 14.54 -13.41 -7.66
N SER A 156 15.35 -12.40 -7.37
CA SER A 156 16.78 -12.56 -7.06
C SER A 156 17.00 -13.22 -5.70
N ASP A 157 18.16 -13.85 -5.50
CA ASP A 157 18.53 -14.47 -4.22
C ASP A 157 18.45 -13.49 -3.03
N VAL A 158 18.74 -12.21 -3.27
CA VAL A 158 18.65 -11.14 -2.27
C VAL A 158 17.20 -10.90 -1.86
N GLU A 159 16.27 -10.87 -2.83
CA GLU A 159 14.84 -10.70 -2.57
C GLU A 159 14.27 -11.93 -1.85
N GLN A 160 14.63 -13.14 -2.29
CA GLN A 160 14.22 -14.37 -1.64
C GLN A 160 14.72 -14.44 -0.19
N SER A 161 15.98 -14.08 0.05
CA SER A 161 16.56 -14.02 1.40
C SER A 161 15.85 -12.99 2.28
N SER A 162 15.48 -11.83 1.72
CA SER A 162 14.72 -10.78 2.42
C SER A 162 13.30 -11.25 2.78
N LEU A 163 12.66 -12.04 1.91
CA LEU A 163 11.37 -12.65 2.22
C LEU A 163 11.48 -13.63 3.39
N LEU A 164 12.51 -14.48 3.40
CA LEU A 164 12.74 -15.48 4.46
C LEU A 164 13.22 -14.90 5.81
N GLY A 165 13.35 -13.58 5.92
CA GLY A 165 13.86 -12.94 7.14
C GLY A 165 15.37 -13.15 7.36
N GLY A 166 16.08 -13.62 6.34
CA GLY A 166 17.54 -13.60 6.33
C GLY A 166 18.02 -12.16 6.42
N GLY A 167 18.77 -11.82 7.46
CA GLY A 167 19.43 -10.52 7.56
C GLY A 167 20.24 -10.28 6.28
N ASN A 168 20.25 -9.03 5.79
CA ASN A 168 21.03 -8.66 4.61
C ASN A 168 22.41 -9.31 4.71
N PRO A 169 22.80 -10.23 3.79
CA PRO A 169 24.20 -10.63 3.72
C PRO A 169 24.96 -9.32 3.56
N LYS A 170 25.98 -9.08 4.41
CA LYS A 170 26.69 -7.80 4.49
C LYS A 170 27.10 -7.35 3.08
N LEU A 171 26.26 -6.54 2.43
CA LEU A 171 26.61 -5.84 1.21
C LEU A 171 27.71 -4.88 1.65
N SER A 172 28.92 -5.06 1.11
CA SER A 172 29.93 -4.01 1.17
C SER A 172 29.27 -2.70 0.74
N LYS A 173 29.47 -1.64 1.53
CA LYS A 173 28.85 -0.31 1.42
C LYS A 173 29.02 0.42 0.07
N GLY A 174 29.42 -0.25 -1.01
CA GLY A 174 29.60 0.29 -2.36
C GLY A 174 28.77 -0.39 -3.46
N ALA A 175 27.85 -1.32 -3.17
CA ALA A 175 27.10 -2.06 -4.22
C ALA A 175 25.73 -1.44 -4.61
N LEU A 176 25.29 -0.37 -3.94
CA LEU A 176 24.07 0.39 -4.32
C LEU A 176 24.38 1.63 -5.17
N THR A 177 25.66 1.89 -5.49
CA THR A 177 26.00 2.71 -6.63
C THR A 177 25.82 1.83 -7.87
N PHE A 178 24.81 2.16 -8.69
CA PHE A 178 24.74 1.71 -10.07
C PHE A 178 26.00 2.23 -10.79
N VAL A 179 27.09 1.48 -10.67
CA VAL A 179 28.33 1.68 -11.42
C VAL A 179 28.06 1.04 -12.78
N ASP A 180 28.04 1.89 -13.80
CA ASP A 180 28.01 1.52 -15.20
C ASP A 180 29.19 0.57 -15.47
N GLY A 181 28.90 -0.72 -15.66
CA GLY A 181 29.92 -1.76 -15.80
C GLY A 181 30.74 -1.98 -14.53
N SER A 182 30.58 -3.14 -13.91
CA SER A 182 31.60 -3.64 -13.00
C SER A 182 32.95 -3.67 -13.75
N GLN A 183 33.98 -3.08 -13.15
CA GLN A 183 35.37 -3.41 -13.46
C GLN A 183 35.55 -4.91 -13.17
N PHE A 184 35.28 -5.74 -14.17
CA PHE A 184 35.75 -7.11 -14.20
C PHE A 184 37.10 -7.13 -14.89
N ASP A 185 38.00 -7.90 -14.29
CA ASP A 185 39.32 -8.27 -14.81
C ASP A 185 39.34 -8.36 -16.35
N MET A 186 40.25 -7.59 -16.94
CA MET A 186 40.69 -7.70 -18.34
C MET A 186 41.43 -9.03 -18.57
N ASN A 187 40.74 -10.17 -18.40
CA ASN A 187 41.36 -11.48 -18.64
C ASN A 187 40.40 -12.63 -18.98
N LYS A 188 39.18 -12.37 -19.47
CA LYS A 188 38.39 -13.39 -20.19
C LYS A 188 37.66 -12.78 -21.38
N GLU A 189 38.37 -12.68 -22.49
CA GLU A 189 37.76 -12.52 -23.82
C GLU A 189 36.90 -13.75 -24.14
N GLY A 190 35.58 -13.54 -24.11
CA GLY A 190 34.58 -14.51 -24.52
C GLY A 190 33.19 -13.89 -24.45
N TYR A 191 32.62 -13.56 -25.62
CA TYR A 191 31.21 -13.25 -25.89
C TYR A 191 30.30 -13.05 -24.65
N ILE A 192 30.27 -11.82 -24.11
CA ILE A 192 29.45 -11.49 -22.94
C ILE A 192 27.99 -11.27 -23.40
N LYS A 193 27.18 -12.33 -23.34
CA LYS A 193 25.72 -12.24 -23.36
C LYS A 193 25.24 -11.22 -22.31
N PRO A 194 24.13 -10.50 -22.52
CA PRO A 194 23.55 -9.66 -21.48
C PRO A 194 23.31 -10.51 -20.23
N ASN A 195 23.85 -10.07 -19.11
CA ASN A 195 23.76 -10.79 -17.85
C ASN A 195 22.32 -10.71 -17.36
N GLU A 196 21.68 -11.85 -17.12
CA GLU A 196 20.32 -11.97 -16.58
C GLU A 196 20.07 -11.03 -15.38
N ALA A 197 21.09 -10.88 -14.52
CA ALA A 197 21.05 -9.98 -13.38
C ALA A 197 20.92 -8.50 -13.77
N ASP A 198 21.56 -8.06 -14.86
CA ASP A 198 21.48 -6.68 -15.33
C ASP A 198 20.06 -6.36 -15.81
N ILE A 199 19.45 -7.27 -16.58
CA ILE A 199 18.07 -7.12 -17.07
C ILE A 199 17.08 -7.11 -15.90
N ARG A 200 17.24 -8.04 -14.94
CA ARG A 200 16.42 -8.11 -13.73
C ARG A 200 16.46 -6.80 -12.94
N ASN A 201 17.67 -6.29 -12.70
CA ASN A 201 17.89 -5.05 -11.97
C ASN A 201 17.32 -3.85 -12.73
N TRP A 202 17.43 -3.84 -14.05
CA TRP A 202 16.85 -2.78 -14.89
C TRP A 202 15.31 -2.81 -14.87
N LEU A 203 14.69 -3.97 -15.08
CA LEU A 203 13.22 -4.12 -15.02
C LEU A 203 12.68 -3.67 -13.66
N LYS A 204 13.32 -4.09 -12.58
CA LYS A 204 12.99 -3.66 -11.23
C LYS A 204 13.20 -2.15 -11.06
N GLY A 205 14.35 -1.63 -11.47
CA GLY A 205 14.70 -0.22 -11.32
C GLY A 205 13.76 0.72 -12.08
N ILE A 206 13.40 0.38 -13.32
CA ILE A 206 12.41 1.14 -14.09
C ILE A 206 11.04 1.07 -13.43
N ARG A 207 10.60 -0.10 -12.95
CA ARG A 207 9.32 -0.24 -12.25
C ARG A 207 9.29 0.62 -10.99
N ASP A 208 10.27 0.46 -10.10
CA ASP A 208 10.32 1.15 -8.81
C ASP A 208 10.39 2.67 -9.00
N SER A 209 11.32 3.16 -9.81
CA SER A 209 11.45 4.59 -10.08
C SER A 209 10.31 5.14 -10.91
N GLY A 210 9.82 4.40 -11.90
CA GLY A 210 8.69 4.81 -12.74
C GLY A 210 7.39 4.93 -11.95
N TYR A 211 7.13 4.00 -11.04
CA TYR A 211 6.00 4.08 -10.11
C TYR A 211 6.13 5.27 -9.17
N ASN A 212 7.33 5.54 -8.65
CA ASN A 212 7.56 6.72 -7.81
C ASN A 212 7.38 8.03 -8.59
N VAL A 213 7.86 8.11 -9.84
CA VAL A 213 7.63 9.27 -10.71
C VAL A 213 6.14 9.52 -10.90
N LEU A 214 5.37 8.48 -11.24
CA LEU A 214 3.94 8.62 -11.46
C LEU A 214 3.21 8.99 -10.16
N GLY A 215 3.50 8.30 -9.06
CA GLY A 215 2.96 8.58 -7.73
C GLY A 215 3.22 10.00 -7.25
N LEU A 216 4.46 10.48 -7.34
CA LEU A 216 4.82 11.85 -6.99
C LEU A 216 4.15 12.86 -7.92
N SER A 217 4.01 12.53 -9.21
CA SER A 217 3.31 13.41 -10.16
C SER A 217 1.85 13.62 -9.77
N THR A 218 1.17 12.62 -9.19
CA THR A 218 -0.21 12.79 -8.70
C THR A 218 -0.33 13.85 -7.62
N THR A 219 0.71 14.04 -6.79
CA THR A 219 0.71 15.04 -5.71
C THR A 219 0.81 16.50 -6.18
N ILE A 220 1.07 16.70 -7.48
CA ILE A 220 1.08 18.03 -8.10
C ILE A 220 -0.34 18.58 -8.29
N GLY A 221 -1.36 17.71 -8.30
CA GLY A 221 -2.77 18.09 -8.38
C GLY A 221 -3.23 18.35 -9.82
N ASP A 222 -3.92 19.47 -10.05
CA ASP A 222 -4.56 19.83 -11.33
C ASP A 222 -3.69 19.61 -12.58
N PRO A 223 -2.39 19.97 -12.62
CA PRO A 223 -1.54 19.69 -13.78
C PRO A 223 -1.43 18.21 -14.16
N PHE A 224 -1.61 17.29 -13.20
CA PHE A 224 -1.68 15.87 -13.48
C PHE A 224 -3.11 15.47 -13.89
N PHE A 225 -4.10 15.73 -13.03
CA PHE A 225 -5.47 15.22 -13.22
C PHE A 225 -6.24 15.86 -14.39
N LYS A 226 -5.91 17.10 -14.78
CA LYS A 226 -6.59 17.83 -15.88
C LYS A 226 -5.85 17.76 -17.22
N CYS A 227 -4.54 17.50 -17.21
CA CYS A 227 -3.73 17.57 -18.43
C CYS A 227 -3.22 16.21 -18.93
N ILE A 228 -3.27 15.17 -18.10
CA ILE A 228 -2.88 13.81 -18.48
C ILE A 228 -4.14 12.99 -18.79
N ASP A 229 -4.12 12.27 -19.90
CA ASP A 229 -5.21 11.41 -20.33
C ASP A 229 -5.37 10.19 -19.41
N ILE A 230 -6.52 10.09 -18.75
CA ILE A 230 -6.88 8.98 -17.87
C ILE A 230 -6.91 7.65 -18.63
N ASP A 231 -7.38 7.61 -19.89
CA ASP A 231 -7.48 6.35 -20.62
C ASP A 231 -6.08 5.77 -20.84
N PHE A 232 -5.10 6.64 -21.10
CA PHE A 232 -3.71 6.24 -21.25
C PHE A 232 -3.06 5.77 -19.93
N VAL A 233 -3.37 6.43 -18.81
CA VAL A 233 -2.92 6.00 -17.47
C VAL A 233 -3.57 4.66 -17.09
N ALA A 234 -4.88 4.52 -17.29
CA ALA A 234 -5.63 3.31 -16.97
C ALA A 234 -5.15 2.12 -17.81
N LEU A 235 -4.96 2.31 -19.12
CA LEU A 235 -4.35 1.30 -20.00
C LEU A 235 -2.98 0.87 -19.49
N THR A 236 -2.15 1.79 -18.99
CA THR A 236 -0.82 1.45 -18.49
C THR A 236 -0.87 0.65 -17.19
N LEU A 237 -1.70 1.08 -16.23
CA LEU A 237 -1.69 0.55 -14.88
C LEU A 237 -2.49 -0.74 -14.73
N ILE A 238 -3.58 -0.89 -15.48
CA ILE A 238 -4.61 -1.88 -15.17
C ILE A 238 -4.79 -2.93 -16.27
N GLU A 239 -4.34 -2.68 -17.51
CA GLU A 239 -4.50 -3.62 -18.64
C GLU A 239 -3.99 -5.04 -18.33
N ASN A 240 -2.83 -5.15 -17.68
CA ASN A 240 -2.18 -6.43 -17.41
C ASN A 240 -2.31 -6.86 -15.93
N ILE A 241 -3.18 -6.22 -15.14
CA ILE A 241 -3.24 -6.42 -13.68
C ILE A 241 -3.42 -7.89 -13.29
N GLN A 242 -4.20 -8.65 -14.07
CA GLN A 242 -4.50 -10.06 -13.81
C GLN A 242 -3.29 -10.99 -14.00
N SER A 243 -2.29 -10.54 -14.77
CA SER A 243 -1.07 -11.30 -15.03
C SER A 243 0.09 -10.88 -14.13
N MET A 244 -0.05 -9.79 -13.37
CA MET A 244 1.03 -9.28 -12.51
C MET A 244 1.24 -10.16 -11.28
N GLU A 245 2.51 -10.22 -10.85
CA GLU A 245 2.88 -10.87 -9.59
C GLU A 245 2.43 -10.03 -8.39
N PHE A 246 2.19 -10.66 -7.23
CA PHE A 246 1.71 -9.97 -6.03
C PHE A 246 2.67 -8.88 -5.58
N ARG A 247 3.98 -9.11 -5.69
CA ARG A 247 4.99 -8.09 -5.37
C ARG A 247 4.87 -6.84 -6.26
N HIS A 248 4.48 -6.98 -7.53
CA HIS A 248 4.31 -5.84 -8.44
C HIS A 248 3.00 -5.11 -8.20
N THR A 249 1.91 -5.86 -7.99
CA THR A 249 0.60 -5.29 -7.64
C THR A 249 0.68 -4.52 -6.33
N ARG A 250 1.38 -5.06 -5.33
CA ARG A 250 1.66 -4.37 -4.06
C ARG A 250 2.36 -3.03 -4.29
N LEU A 251 3.43 -3.02 -5.09
CA LEU A 251 4.18 -1.79 -5.40
C LEU A 251 3.32 -0.78 -6.17
N LEU A 252 2.48 -1.23 -7.10
CA LEU A 252 1.57 -0.38 -7.87
C LEU A 252 0.56 0.31 -6.94
N VAL A 253 -0.03 -0.46 -6.01
CA VAL A 253 -0.96 0.07 -5.00
C VAL A 253 -0.26 1.08 -4.10
N HIS A 254 0.90 0.71 -3.56
CA HIS A 254 1.67 1.52 -2.62
C HIS A 254 2.15 2.84 -3.23
N SER A 255 2.85 2.75 -4.36
CA SER A 255 3.60 3.88 -4.92
C SER A 255 2.77 4.75 -5.84
N ILE A 256 1.67 4.24 -6.41
CA ILE A 256 0.85 5.00 -7.37
C ILE A 256 -0.56 5.25 -6.81
N LEU A 257 -1.31 4.19 -6.51
CA LEU A 257 -2.74 4.33 -6.23
C LEU A 257 -3.04 5.02 -4.90
N ILE A 258 -2.28 4.72 -3.85
CA ILE A 258 -2.44 5.41 -2.55
C ILE A 258 -2.17 6.92 -2.69
N PRO A 259 -1.04 7.38 -3.27
CA PRO A 259 -0.83 8.80 -3.56
C PRO A 259 -1.92 9.41 -4.45
N LEU A 260 -2.33 8.71 -5.51
CA LEU A 260 -3.36 9.15 -6.45
C LEU A 260 -4.68 9.45 -5.74
N ILE A 261 -5.17 8.51 -4.91
CA ILE A 261 -6.41 8.67 -4.15
C ILE A 261 -6.32 9.83 -3.16
N LYS A 262 -5.16 10.00 -2.50
CA LYS A 262 -4.95 11.10 -1.55
C LYS A 262 -4.93 12.48 -2.22
N SER A 263 -4.54 12.54 -3.49
CA SER A 263 -4.36 13.80 -4.22
C SER A 263 -5.41 14.08 -5.29
N CYS A 264 -6.34 13.15 -5.55
CA CYS A 264 -7.37 13.30 -6.58
C CYS A 264 -8.40 14.38 -6.19
N PRO A 265 -8.57 15.43 -7.01
CA PRO A 265 -9.61 16.45 -6.83
C PRO A 265 -11.02 15.85 -6.83
N LEU A 266 -11.94 16.43 -6.05
CA LEU A 266 -13.32 15.93 -5.90
C LEU A 266 -14.08 15.84 -7.24
N ASP A 267 -13.87 16.82 -8.12
CA ASP A 267 -14.47 16.89 -9.46
C ASP A 267 -13.93 15.81 -10.41
N MET A 268 -12.83 15.14 -10.04
CA MET A 268 -12.15 14.15 -10.86
C MET A 268 -12.39 12.71 -10.38
N TRP A 269 -13.07 12.51 -9.25
CA TRP A 269 -13.29 11.17 -8.68
C TRP A 269 -14.01 10.22 -9.63
N GLU A 270 -15.13 10.65 -10.23
CA GLU A 270 -15.91 9.83 -11.17
C GLU A 270 -15.08 9.40 -12.39
N VAL A 271 -14.29 10.32 -12.93
CA VAL A 271 -13.49 10.08 -14.15
C VAL A 271 -12.30 9.16 -13.86
N TRP A 272 -11.58 9.40 -12.76
CA TRP A 272 -10.32 8.73 -12.47
C TRP A 272 -10.49 7.44 -11.66
N LEU A 273 -11.26 7.49 -10.57
CA LEU A 273 -11.19 6.45 -9.56
C LEU A 273 -11.92 5.19 -10.01
N GLU A 274 -13.10 5.29 -10.64
CA GLU A 274 -13.82 4.10 -11.09
C GLU A 274 -13.02 3.30 -12.13
N ARG A 275 -12.38 3.99 -13.08
CA ARG A 275 -11.56 3.38 -14.14
C ARG A 275 -10.35 2.61 -13.60
N LEU A 276 -9.73 3.11 -12.52
CA LEU A 276 -8.54 2.50 -11.95
C LEU A 276 -8.87 1.45 -10.88
N LEU A 277 -9.84 1.76 -10.01
CA LEU A 277 -10.14 0.94 -8.84
C LEU A 277 -10.99 -0.28 -9.17
N HIS A 278 -11.88 -0.21 -10.17
CA HIS A 278 -12.77 -1.33 -10.46
C HIS A 278 -12.00 -2.60 -10.84
N PRO A 279 -11.13 -2.60 -11.86
CA PRO A 279 -10.49 -3.85 -12.26
C PRO A 279 -9.43 -4.29 -11.24
N LEU A 280 -8.82 -3.35 -10.50
CA LEU A 280 -7.95 -3.65 -9.36
C LEU A 280 -8.70 -4.44 -8.28
N PHE A 281 -9.82 -3.92 -7.78
CA PHE A 281 -10.55 -4.55 -6.68
C PHE A 281 -11.15 -5.88 -7.09
N VAL A 282 -11.66 -6.01 -8.32
CA VAL A 282 -12.13 -7.30 -8.84
C VAL A 282 -11.00 -8.33 -8.85
N HIS A 283 -9.84 -7.98 -9.39
CA HIS A 283 -8.69 -8.88 -9.42
C HIS A 283 -8.20 -9.23 -8.00
N CYS A 284 -7.97 -8.23 -7.15
CA CYS A 284 -7.45 -8.44 -5.81
C CYS A 284 -8.43 -9.20 -4.92
N GLN A 285 -9.74 -9.00 -5.06
CA GLN A 285 -10.73 -9.80 -4.34
C GLN A 285 -10.54 -11.28 -4.70
N GLN A 286 -10.62 -11.62 -5.99
CA GLN A 286 -10.50 -13.01 -6.45
C GLN A 286 -9.15 -13.65 -6.07
N ALA A 287 -8.05 -12.95 -6.33
CA ALA A 287 -6.70 -13.47 -6.08
C ALA A 287 -6.44 -13.70 -4.58
N LEU A 288 -6.84 -12.76 -3.71
CA LEU A 288 -6.68 -12.91 -2.27
C LEU A 288 -7.59 -14.00 -1.73
N SER A 289 -8.86 -14.06 -2.12
CA SER A 289 -9.79 -15.12 -1.70
C SER A 289 -9.24 -16.50 -2.05
N CYS A 290 -8.78 -16.70 -3.29
CA CYS A 290 -8.22 -17.97 -3.74
C CYS A 290 -6.96 -18.34 -2.96
N SER A 291 -5.98 -17.42 -2.84
CA SER A 291 -4.72 -17.71 -2.16
C SER A 291 -4.89 -17.92 -0.65
N TRP A 292 -5.77 -17.16 0.02
CA TRP A 292 -6.09 -17.39 1.44
C TRP A 292 -6.83 -18.71 1.66
N SER A 293 -7.80 -19.04 0.81
CA SER A 293 -8.49 -20.33 0.86
C SER A 293 -7.50 -21.48 0.70
N SER A 294 -6.62 -21.38 -0.29
CA SER A 294 -5.54 -22.35 -0.54
C SER A 294 -4.62 -22.48 0.68
N LEU A 295 -4.18 -21.35 1.27
CA LEU A 295 -3.30 -21.37 2.45
C LEU A 295 -3.99 -22.03 3.66
N LEU A 296 -5.26 -21.69 3.91
CA LEU A 296 -6.00 -22.17 5.09
C LEU A 296 -6.39 -23.65 5.00
N HIS A 297 -6.64 -24.17 3.79
CA HIS A 297 -7.10 -25.54 3.58
C HIS A 297 -6.00 -26.51 3.14
N GLU A 298 -5.05 -26.04 2.33
CA GLU A 298 -4.01 -26.86 1.70
C GLU A 298 -2.61 -26.59 2.26
N GLY A 299 -2.44 -25.52 3.05
CA GLY A 299 -1.13 -25.12 3.60
C GLY A 299 -0.23 -24.41 2.58
N ARG A 300 -0.73 -24.10 1.39
CA ARG A 300 0.03 -23.43 0.32
C ARG A 300 -0.73 -22.24 -0.22
N ALA A 301 -0.07 -21.09 -0.36
CA ALA A 301 -0.74 -19.87 -0.80
C ALA A 301 -0.87 -19.79 -2.33
N ASN A 302 -0.04 -20.53 -3.07
CA ASN A 302 -0.08 -20.64 -4.53
C ASN A 302 -0.14 -19.27 -5.22
N VAL A 303 0.74 -18.35 -4.83
CA VAL A 303 0.81 -16.99 -5.39
C VAL A 303 1.38 -17.01 -6.82
N PRO A 304 1.07 -16.03 -7.68
CA PRO A 304 1.54 -16.00 -9.07
C PRO A 304 3.05 -15.71 -9.23
N ASP A 305 3.73 -15.26 -8.17
CA ASP A 305 5.15 -14.87 -8.22
C ASP A 305 6.07 -16.03 -8.58
N ASN A 306 6.95 -15.83 -9.57
CA ASN A 306 7.91 -16.85 -9.97
C ASN A 306 9.14 -16.88 -9.03
N HIS A 307 9.25 -17.96 -8.25
CA HIS A 307 10.33 -18.18 -7.29
C HIS A 307 11.62 -18.80 -7.91
N GLY A 308 11.60 -19.15 -9.20
CA GLY A 308 12.70 -19.85 -9.86
C GLY A 308 12.81 -21.34 -9.46
N ILE A 309 13.82 -22.05 -9.98
CA ILE A 309 14.07 -23.44 -9.61
C ILE A 309 14.78 -23.47 -8.24
N LEU A 310 14.00 -23.64 -7.18
CA LEU A 310 14.52 -23.81 -5.83
C LEU A 310 14.83 -25.29 -5.59
N THR A 311 16.10 -25.67 -5.77
CA THR A 311 16.58 -26.99 -5.33
C THR A 311 16.55 -27.08 -3.80
N GLY A 312 15.54 -27.76 -3.24
CA GLY A 312 15.65 -28.38 -1.91
C GLY A 312 15.13 -27.63 -0.67
N SER A 313 13.96 -26.98 -0.69
CA SER A 313 13.02 -27.10 0.45
C SER A 313 11.67 -26.44 0.14
N ASP A 314 10.63 -27.26 0.01
CA ASP A 314 9.23 -26.84 -0.16
C ASP A 314 8.79 -25.83 0.92
N LEU A 315 9.31 -25.95 2.14
CA LEU A 315 9.06 -25.04 3.25
C LEU A 315 9.50 -23.58 2.99
N LYS A 316 10.64 -23.37 2.31
CA LYS A 316 11.07 -21.99 1.98
C LYS A 316 10.13 -21.36 0.97
N VAL A 317 9.63 -22.15 0.03
CA VAL A 317 8.65 -21.70 -0.96
C VAL A 317 7.36 -21.32 -0.24
N GLU A 318 6.83 -22.20 0.60
CA GLU A 318 5.62 -21.94 1.41
C GLU A 318 5.72 -20.63 2.21
N VAL A 319 6.83 -20.42 2.94
CA VAL A 319 7.05 -19.20 3.72
C VAL A 319 7.12 -17.95 2.83
N MET A 320 7.72 -18.05 1.64
CA MET A 320 7.78 -16.95 0.69
C MET A 320 6.40 -16.62 0.11
N GLU A 321 5.64 -17.65 -0.30
CA GLU A 321 4.26 -17.52 -0.80
C GLU A 321 3.36 -16.86 0.24
N GLU A 322 3.40 -17.34 1.49
CA GLU A 322 2.63 -16.76 2.59
C GLU A 322 3.01 -15.29 2.82
N LYS A 323 4.30 -14.97 2.81
CA LYS A 323 4.75 -13.58 2.98
C LYS A 323 4.25 -12.66 1.87
N LEU A 324 4.32 -13.10 0.61
CA LEU A 324 3.82 -12.34 -0.53
C LEU A 324 2.30 -12.13 -0.47
N LEU A 325 1.55 -13.16 -0.08
CA LEU A 325 0.10 -13.07 0.15
C LEU A 325 -0.20 -12.03 1.23
N ARG A 326 0.48 -12.10 2.38
CA ARG A 326 0.29 -11.15 3.48
C ARG A 326 0.66 -9.73 3.09
N ASP A 327 1.77 -9.55 2.39
CA ASP A 327 2.24 -8.24 1.93
C ASP A 327 1.24 -7.57 0.98
N LEU A 328 0.67 -8.31 0.01
CA LEU A 328 -0.39 -7.77 -0.84
C LEU A 328 -1.68 -7.51 -0.06
N THR A 329 -2.09 -8.44 0.79
CA THR A 329 -3.30 -8.32 1.63
C THR A 329 -3.26 -7.05 2.47
N ARG A 330 -2.14 -6.82 3.15
CA ARG A 330 -1.90 -5.64 3.99
C ARG A 330 -1.94 -4.35 3.19
N GLU A 331 -1.49 -4.38 1.94
CA GLU A 331 -1.44 -3.19 1.10
C GLU A 331 -2.80 -2.83 0.49
N ILE A 332 -3.60 -3.83 0.11
CA ILE A 332 -5.00 -3.61 -0.27
C ILE A 332 -5.80 -3.10 0.93
N CYS A 333 -5.59 -3.64 2.13
CA CYS A 333 -6.23 -3.09 3.33
C CYS A 333 -5.74 -1.67 3.66
N SER A 334 -4.47 -1.35 3.38
CA SER A 334 -3.90 0.00 3.51
C SER A 334 -4.56 1.01 2.56
N LEU A 335 -4.88 0.56 1.33
CA LEU A 335 -5.65 1.32 0.36
C LEU A 335 -7.06 1.63 0.89
N LEU A 336 -7.76 0.63 1.43
CA LEU A 336 -9.08 0.82 2.05
C LEU A 336 -9.03 1.75 3.27
N SER A 337 -8.01 1.61 4.12
CA SER A 337 -7.78 2.51 5.26
C SER A 337 -7.52 3.95 4.80
N THR A 338 -6.77 4.14 3.72
CA THR A 338 -6.55 5.45 3.10
C THR A 338 -7.86 6.04 2.59
N ILE A 339 -8.67 5.26 1.88
CA ILE A 339 -10.00 5.65 1.41
C ILE A 339 -10.89 6.08 2.58
N ALA A 340 -10.77 5.45 3.74
CA ALA A 340 -11.52 5.76 4.95
C ALA A 340 -10.90 6.85 5.84
N SER A 341 -9.76 7.42 5.45
CA SER A 341 -9.09 8.43 6.26
C SER A 341 -9.94 9.70 6.42
N SER A 342 -9.80 10.37 7.57
CA SER A 342 -10.59 11.55 7.91
C SER A 342 -10.45 12.69 6.89
N GLY A 343 -9.26 12.86 6.31
CA GLY A 343 -9.01 13.88 5.28
C GLY A 343 -9.85 13.70 4.01
N LEU A 344 -10.18 12.45 3.65
CA LEU A 344 -10.99 12.11 2.48
C LEU A 344 -12.48 11.93 2.81
N ASN A 345 -12.86 12.09 4.08
CA ASN A 345 -14.20 11.85 4.60
C ASN A 345 -14.61 12.89 5.66
N ALA A 346 -14.22 14.14 5.47
CA ALA A 346 -14.43 15.20 6.46
C ALA A 346 -15.91 15.47 6.80
N SER A 347 -16.84 15.04 5.94
CA SER A 347 -18.28 15.20 6.15
C SER A 347 -18.96 14.05 6.91
N LEU A 348 -18.24 12.95 7.19
CA LEU A 348 -18.81 11.84 7.96
C LEU A 348 -19.07 12.29 9.40
N PRO A 349 -20.30 12.16 9.91
CA PRO A 349 -20.61 12.56 11.28
C PRO A 349 -19.87 11.68 12.28
N LEU A 350 -19.36 12.28 13.36
CA LEU A 350 -18.85 11.52 14.49
C LEU A 350 -20.02 11.00 15.33
N LEU A 351 -19.88 9.78 15.86
CA LEU A 351 -20.90 9.09 16.64
C LEU A 351 -21.33 9.85 17.92
N GLU A 352 -20.48 10.75 18.42
CA GLU A 352 -20.78 11.66 19.53
C GLU A 352 -21.89 12.68 19.20
N HIS A 353 -22.12 12.94 17.91
CA HIS A 353 -23.20 13.84 17.45
C HIS A 353 -24.53 13.10 17.22
N ALA A 354 -24.56 11.78 17.39
CA ALA A 354 -25.74 10.95 17.19
C ALA A 354 -26.72 11.00 18.39
N GLY A 355 -27.28 12.18 18.69
CA GLY A 355 -28.41 12.34 19.62
C GLY A 355 -28.33 11.57 20.96
N HIS A 356 -29.49 11.15 21.48
CA HIS A 356 -29.55 10.22 22.61
C HIS A 356 -29.02 8.84 22.18
N VAL A 357 -28.26 8.18 23.07
CA VAL A 357 -27.67 6.84 22.84
C VAL A 357 -28.70 5.88 22.24
N GLY A 358 -28.39 5.34 21.06
CA GLY A 358 -29.20 4.30 20.39
C GLY A 358 -30.48 4.77 19.70
N HIS A 359 -30.72 6.09 19.62
CA HIS A 359 -31.85 6.64 18.88
C HIS A 359 -31.39 7.72 17.88
N VAL A 360 -31.04 7.28 16.66
CA VAL A 360 -30.84 8.21 15.54
C VAL A 360 -32.21 8.67 15.06
N ASP A 361 -32.44 9.99 15.07
CA ASP A 361 -33.68 10.57 14.55
C ASP A 361 -33.82 10.23 13.06
N THR A 362 -34.79 9.39 12.71
CA THR A 362 -35.03 8.94 11.34
C THR A 362 -35.31 10.09 10.38
N SER A 363 -35.79 11.23 10.88
CA SER A 363 -36.03 12.42 10.06
C SER A 363 -34.73 13.17 9.67
N SER A 364 -33.62 12.89 10.36
CA SER A 364 -32.30 13.49 10.11
C SER A 364 -31.41 12.68 9.15
N LEU A 365 -31.87 11.48 8.76
CA LEU A 365 -31.14 10.59 7.87
C LEU A 365 -31.07 11.19 6.46
N LYS A 366 -29.90 11.07 5.83
CA LYS A 366 -29.69 11.53 4.46
C LYS A 366 -29.60 10.36 3.50
N ASP A 367 -29.77 10.63 2.21
CA ASP A 367 -29.42 9.67 1.18
C ASP A 367 -27.89 9.50 1.09
N LEU A 368 -27.44 8.33 0.64
CA LEU A 368 -26.01 8.04 0.49
C LEU A 368 -25.34 9.07 -0.44
N ASP A 369 -26.05 9.47 -1.50
CA ASP A 369 -25.60 10.48 -2.47
C ASP A 369 -25.28 11.84 -1.84
N ALA A 370 -25.94 12.20 -0.72
CA ALA A 370 -25.67 13.45 -0.03
C ALA A 370 -24.24 13.51 0.56
N PHE A 371 -23.61 12.35 0.79
CA PHE A 371 -22.24 12.25 1.27
C PHE A 371 -21.23 11.98 0.16
N ALA A 372 -21.66 11.55 -1.04
CA ALA A 372 -20.74 11.10 -2.11
C ALA A 372 -19.80 12.20 -2.62
N SER A 373 -20.19 13.48 -2.51
CA SER A 373 -19.36 14.64 -2.91
C SER A 373 -18.31 15.06 -1.87
N SER A 374 -18.29 14.43 -0.69
CA SER A 374 -17.44 14.84 0.44
C SER A 374 -16.88 13.67 1.26
N SER A 375 -17.27 12.44 0.92
CA SER A 375 -16.79 11.20 1.50
C SER A 375 -16.45 10.21 0.40
N MET A 376 -15.16 9.86 0.33
CA MET A 376 -14.63 8.84 -0.59
C MET A 376 -15.27 7.47 -0.35
N VAL A 377 -15.56 7.12 0.92
CA VAL A 377 -16.24 5.86 1.24
C VAL A 377 -17.66 5.87 0.68
N SER A 378 -18.40 6.98 0.83
CA SER A 378 -19.74 7.10 0.26
C SER A 378 -19.72 7.05 -1.27
N PHE A 379 -18.77 7.75 -1.89
CA PHE A 379 -18.52 7.66 -3.34
C PHE A 379 -18.30 6.21 -3.78
N LEU A 380 -17.40 5.48 -3.12
CA LEU A 380 -17.12 4.08 -3.44
C LEU A 380 -18.38 3.21 -3.32
N LEU A 381 -19.14 3.36 -2.24
CA LEU A 381 -20.34 2.56 -1.97
C LEU A 381 -21.51 2.86 -2.93
N LYS A 382 -21.58 4.08 -3.47
CA LYS A 382 -22.56 4.46 -4.50
C LYS A 382 -22.36 3.66 -5.79
N HIS A 383 -21.12 3.39 -6.17
CA HIS A 383 -20.80 2.66 -7.40
C HIS A 383 -20.73 1.16 -7.12
N LYS A 384 -21.80 0.42 -7.46
CA LYS A 384 -21.91 -1.04 -7.17
C LYS A 384 -20.72 -1.85 -7.70
N SER A 385 -20.16 -1.46 -8.85
CA SER A 385 -18.96 -2.03 -9.47
C SER A 385 -17.74 -1.99 -8.54
N LEU A 386 -17.62 -0.96 -7.71
CA LEU A 386 -16.55 -0.80 -6.72
C LEU A 386 -16.96 -1.37 -5.36
N ALA A 387 -18.20 -1.13 -4.94
CA ALA A 387 -18.70 -1.49 -3.62
C ALA A 387 -18.62 -3.00 -3.37
N ILE A 388 -19.09 -3.83 -4.31
CA ILE A 388 -19.17 -5.29 -4.13
C ILE A 388 -17.80 -5.90 -3.80
N PRO A 389 -16.75 -5.77 -4.64
CA PRO A 389 -15.46 -6.41 -4.35
C PRO A 389 -14.79 -5.86 -3.08
N VAL A 390 -14.94 -4.55 -2.81
CA VAL A 390 -14.36 -3.93 -1.60
C VAL A 390 -15.04 -4.40 -0.33
N LEU A 391 -16.37 -4.51 -0.33
CA LEU A 391 -17.12 -5.05 0.79
C LEU A 391 -16.77 -6.53 1.00
N GLN A 392 -16.65 -7.34 -0.05
CA GLN A 392 -16.18 -8.74 0.06
C GLN A 392 -14.79 -8.84 0.68
N ILE A 393 -13.80 -8.08 0.18
CA ILE A 393 -12.46 -8.01 0.78
C ILE A 393 -12.57 -7.63 2.27
N SER A 394 -13.44 -6.67 2.61
CA SER A 394 -13.60 -6.23 4.00
C SER A 394 -14.15 -7.31 4.92
N LEU A 395 -15.08 -8.14 4.45
CA LEU A 395 -15.61 -9.28 5.21
C LEU A 395 -14.56 -10.37 5.38
N GLU A 396 -13.93 -10.78 4.27
CA GLU A 396 -12.98 -11.89 4.25
C GLU A 396 -11.72 -11.57 5.07
N ALA A 397 -11.29 -10.31 5.11
CA ALA A 397 -10.16 -9.88 5.92
C ALA A 397 -10.30 -10.22 7.41
N PHE A 398 -11.52 -10.24 7.97
CA PHE A 398 -11.74 -10.67 9.36
C PHE A 398 -11.53 -12.18 9.57
N SER A 399 -11.59 -12.98 8.51
CA SER A 399 -11.33 -14.43 8.53
C SER A 399 -9.86 -14.78 8.28
N TRP A 400 -9.09 -13.87 7.70
CA TRP A 400 -7.67 -14.07 7.42
C TRP A 400 -6.83 -13.91 8.69
N THR A 401 -5.83 -14.77 8.88
CA THR A 401 -4.97 -14.79 10.08
C THR A 401 -3.89 -13.68 10.03
N ASP A 402 -4.25 -12.45 9.68
CA ASP A 402 -3.35 -11.30 9.55
C ASP A 402 -3.88 -10.05 10.29
N SER A 403 -3.37 -9.82 11.50
CA SER A 403 -3.87 -8.73 12.35
C SER A 403 -3.51 -7.33 11.87
N GLU A 404 -2.45 -7.18 11.08
CA GLU A 404 -2.08 -5.89 10.49
C GLU A 404 -3.07 -5.51 9.39
N ALA A 405 -3.48 -6.47 8.56
CA ALA A 405 -4.54 -6.28 7.58
C ALA A 405 -5.88 -5.95 8.25
N VAL A 406 -6.26 -6.70 9.29
CA VAL A 406 -7.50 -6.46 10.06
C VAL A 406 -7.51 -5.07 10.70
N THR A 407 -6.38 -4.61 11.23
CA THR A 407 -6.26 -3.25 11.79
C THR A 407 -6.59 -2.17 10.75
N LYS A 408 -6.06 -2.33 9.53
CA LYS A 408 -6.30 -1.38 8.42
C LYS A 408 -7.75 -1.44 7.92
N VAL A 409 -8.31 -2.63 7.77
CA VAL A 409 -9.70 -2.82 7.29
C VAL A 409 -10.76 -2.41 8.32
N CYS A 410 -10.42 -2.46 9.61
CA CYS A 410 -11.31 -2.02 10.69
C CYS A 410 -11.65 -0.53 10.56
N ALA A 411 -10.69 0.31 10.15
CA ALA A 411 -10.93 1.74 9.90
C ALA A 411 -11.94 1.97 8.76
N PHE A 412 -11.82 1.20 7.67
CA PHE A 412 -12.78 1.23 6.58
C PHE A 412 -14.16 0.74 7.02
N SER A 413 -14.21 -0.38 7.74
CA SER A 413 -15.45 -0.94 8.26
C SER A 413 -16.17 0.02 9.21
N ALA A 414 -15.43 0.76 10.04
CA ALA A 414 -16.01 1.80 10.89
C ALA A 414 -16.68 2.92 10.08
N ALA A 415 -16.06 3.39 8.99
CA ALA A 415 -16.67 4.37 8.10
C ALA A 415 -17.95 3.83 7.40
N VAL A 416 -17.93 2.56 6.98
CA VAL A 416 -19.10 1.87 6.42
C VAL A 416 -20.23 1.79 7.46
N VAL A 417 -19.93 1.47 8.71
CA VAL A 417 -20.90 1.47 9.82
C VAL A 417 -21.49 2.86 10.05
N LEU A 418 -20.67 3.92 10.06
CA LEU A 418 -21.18 5.29 10.18
C LEU A 418 -22.16 5.64 9.06
N LEU A 419 -21.84 5.28 7.82
CA LEU A 419 -22.76 5.48 6.70
C LEU A 419 -24.06 4.69 6.85
N ALA A 420 -24.02 3.44 7.32
CA ALA A 420 -25.24 2.67 7.60
C ALA A 420 -26.10 3.33 8.70
N ILE A 421 -25.46 3.94 9.71
CA ILE A 421 -26.12 4.63 10.82
C ILE A 421 -26.81 5.91 10.35
N PHE A 422 -26.11 6.75 9.57
CA PHE A 422 -26.58 8.09 9.20
C PHE A 422 -27.29 8.19 7.85
N THR A 423 -27.38 7.09 7.09
CA THR A 423 -28.12 7.06 5.83
C THR A 423 -29.39 6.21 5.90
N ASN A 424 -30.30 6.46 4.95
CA ASN A 424 -31.49 5.64 4.76
C ASN A 424 -31.27 4.45 3.80
N ASN A 425 -30.02 4.15 3.43
CA ASN A 425 -29.71 3.07 2.50
C ASN A 425 -29.99 1.69 3.15
N VAL A 426 -30.97 0.97 2.60
CA VAL A 426 -31.44 -0.32 3.13
C VAL A 426 -30.40 -1.42 2.92
N ASP A 427 -29.87 -1.54 1.70
CA ASP A 427 -28.87 -2.56 1.34
C ASP A 427 -27.62 -2.46 2.23
N LEU A 428 -27.13 -1.23 2.45
CA LEU A 428 -25.99 -0.97 3.31
C LEU A 428 -26.28 -1.31 4.76
N ARG A 429 -27.47 -0.96 5.26
CA ARG A 429 -27.89 -1.28 6.62
C ARG A 429 -28.00 -2.79 6.83
N GLU A 430 -28.56 -3.52 5.87
CA GLU A 430 -28.68 -4.98 5.92
C GLU A 430 -27.29 -5.64 5.91
N TYR A 431 -26.41 -5.21 4.99
CA TYR A 431 -25.02 -5.67 4.92
C TYR A 431 -24.28 -5.48 6.25
N VAL A 432 -24.37 -4.28 6.83
CA VAL A 432 -23.68 -3.99 8.10
C VAL A 432 -24.27 -4.82 9.25
N SER A 433 -25.60 -4.91 9.31
CA SER A 433 -26.32 -5.54 10.41
C SER A 433 -26.21 -7.07 10.43
N ARG A 434 -26.00 -7.69 9.26
CA ARG A 434 -25.88 -9.14 9.11
C ARG A 434 -24.44 -9.56 8.82
N ASP A 435 -23.94 -9.18 7.65
CA ASP A 435 -22.74 -9.77 7.07
C ASP A 435 -21.48 -9.24 7.77
N LEU A 436 -21.35 -7.91 7.89
CA LEU A 436 -20.23 -7.29 8.60
C LEU A 436 -20.24 -7.62 10.09
N PHE A 437 -21.41 -7.57 10.73
CA PHE A 437 -21.51 -7.89 12.15
C PHE A 437 -21.09 -9.33 12.45
N SER A 438 -21.51 -10.29 11.63
CA SER A 438 -21.09 -11.69 11.75
C SER A 438 -19.58 -11.83 11.52
N ALA A 439 -19.03 -11.20 10.47
CA ALA A 439 -17.61 -11.25 10.16
C ALA A 439 -16.73 -10.70 11.29
N VAL A 440 -17.12 -9.59 11.92
CA VAL A 440 -16.38 -8.99 13.04
C VAL A 440 -16.39 -9.91 14.27
N ILE A 441 -17.54 -10.56 14.58
CA ILE A 441 -17.63 -11.54 15.66
C ILE A 441 -16.75 -12.77 15.36
N GLN A 442 -16.76 -13.27 14.12
CA GLN A 442 -15.88 -14.36 13.69
C GLN A 442 -14.40 -13.96 13.79
N GLY A 443 -14.05 -12.72 13.44
CA GLY A 443 -12.70 -12.20 13.60
C GLY A 443 -12.20 -12.18 15.05
N LEU A 444 -13.09 -12.04 16.03
CA LEU A 444 -12.77 -12.16 17.46
C LEU A 444 -12.45 -13.60 17.89
N ALA A 445 -12.82 -14.61 17.10
CA ALA A 445 -12.45 -16.01 17.34
C ALA A 445 -10.98 -16.30 16.97
N LEU A 446 -10.33 -15.44 16.18
CA LEU A 446 -8.94 -15.60 15.76
C LEU A 446 -7.97 -14.98 16.78
N GLU A 447 -7.02 -15.77 17.27
CA GLU A 447 -6.02 -15.31 18.24
C GLU A 447 -5.11 -14.21 17.70
N SER A 448 -4.81 -14.22 16.40
CA SER A 448 -4.02 -13.18 15.72
C SER A 448 -4.58 -11.78 15.98
N ASN A 449 -5.90 -11.66 16.12
CA ASN A 449 -6.60 -10.39 16.27
C ASN A 449 -6.63 -9.87 17.72
N ALA A 450 -5.86 -10.46 18.63
CA ALA A 450 -5.82 -10.04 20.05
C ALA A 450 -5.49 -8.55 20.23
N VAL A 451 -4.56 -8.01 19.41
CA VAL A 451 -4.12 -6.60 19.46
C VAL A 451 -5.27 -5.64 19.10
N ILE A 452 -6.07 -5.98 18.09
CA ILE A 452 -7.17 -5.13 17.58
C ILE A 452 -8.53 -5.47 18.21
N SER A 453 -8.58 -6.47 19.08
CA SER A 453 -9.83 -6.98 19.67
C SER A 453 -10.68 -5.92 20.36
N ALA A 454 -10.06 -4.88 20.94
CA ALA A 454 -10.79 -3.77 21.55
C ALA A 454 -11.59 -2.98 20.50
N ASP A 455 -11.03 -2.74 19.32
CA ASP A 455 -11.69 -1.98 18.26
C ASP A 455 -12.77 -2.81 17.58
N LEU A 456 -12.54 -4.13 17.41
CA LEU A 456 -13.58 -5.05 16.93
C LEU A 456 -14.79 -5.10 17.86
N VAL A 457 -14.59 -5.15 19.18
CA VAL A 457 -15.70 -5.06 20.15
C VAL A 457 -16.39 -3.70 20.08
N SER A 458 -15.64 -2.61 19.85
CA SER A 458 -16.23 -1.28 19.65
C SER A 458 -17.15 -1.27 18.43
N LEU A 459 -16.70 -1.85 17.31
CA LEU A 459 -17.48 -1.96 16.09
C LEU A 459 -18.75 -2.78 16.29
N CYS A 460 -18.66 -3.92 17.00
CA CYS A 460 -19.83 -4.70 17.43
C CYS A 460 -20.83 -3.87 18.25
N ARG A 461 -20.32 -3.09 19.22
CA ARG A 461 -21.14 -2.19 20.06
C ARG A 461 -21.84 -1.13 19.21
N ASP A 462 -21.13 -0.50 18.28
CA ASP A 462 -21.69 0.54 17.41
C ASP A 462 -22.79 -0.03 16.51
N ILE A 463 -22.54 -1.18 15.87
CA ILE A 463 -23.54 -1.86 15.05
C ILE A 463 -24.79 -2.18 15.88
N PHE A 464 -24.64 -2.82 17.04
CA PHE A 464 -25.79 -3.22 17.84
C PHE A 464 -26.59 -2.01 18.33
N ILE A 465 -25.95 -1.02 18.95
CA ILE A 465 -26.66 0.09 19.61
C ILE A 465 -27.42 0.95 18.61
N TYR A 466 -26.83 1.24 17.45
CA TYR A 466 -27.42 2.21 16.52
C TYR A 466 -28.27 1.58 15.43
N LEU A 467 -28.11 0.28 15.15
CA LEU A 467 -28.84 -0.39 14.06
C LEU A 467 -29.87 -1.42 14.53
N CYS A 468 -29.80 -1.97 15.75
CA CYS A 468 -30.73 -3.03 16.16
C CYS A 468 -32.20 -2.60 16.11
N ASN A 469 -32.51 -1.32 16.36
CA ASN A 469 -33.88 -0.80 16.31
C ASN A 469 -34.37 -0.56 14.86
N ARG A 470 -33.45 -0.44 13.90
CA ARG A 470 -33.74 -0.18 12.49
C ARG A 470 -33.66 -1.44 11.62
N ASP A 471 -32.99 -2.48 12.11
CA ASP A 471 -32.81 -3.75 11.42
C ASP A 471 -32.84 -4.91 12.43
N PRO A 472 -33.59 -5.99 12.20
CA PRO A 472 -33.63 -7.14 13.10
C PRO A 472 -32.36 -8.00 13.06
N GLY A 473 -31.49 -7.79 12.06
CA GLY A 473 -30.24 -8.51 11.82
C GLY A 473 -29.35 -8.64 13.05
N PRO A 474 -29.01 -7.56 13.78
CA PRO A 474 -28.08 -7.66 14.91
C PRO A 474 -28.62 -8.56 16.02
N ARG A 475 -29.94 -8.50 16.30
CA ARG A 475 -30.58 -9.41 17.27
C ARG A 475 -30.55 -10.87 16.79
N LYS A 476 -30.87 -11.11 15.51
CA LYS A 476 -30.83 -12.47 14.93
C LYS A 476 -29.43 -13.06 14.98
N ILE A 477 -28.39 -12.27 14.67
CA ILE A 477 -26.99 -12.71 14.75
C ILE A 477 -26.62 -13.06 16.18
N LEU A 478 -26.92 -12.21 17.17
CA LEU A 478 -26.62 -12.52 18.57
C LEU A 478 -27.36 -13.77 19.06
N LEU A 479 -28.63 -13.96 18.69
CA LEU A 479 -29.40 -15.16 19.03
C LEU A 479 -28.92 -16.43 18.31
N SER A 480 -28.19 -16.30 17.20
CA SER A 480 -27.60 -17.44 16.49
C SER A 480 -26.32 -17.98 17.16
N LEU A 481 -25.79 -17.26 18.15
CA LEU A 481 -24.62 -17.69 18.90
C LEU A 481 -24.95 -18.90 19.79
N PRO A 482 -24.01 -19.86 19.94
CA PRO A 482 -24.33 -21.21 20.42
C PRO A 482 -24.73 -21.29 21.90
N CYS A 483 -24.33 -20.33 22.73
CA CYS A 483 -24.44 -20.42 24.19
C CYS A 483 -25.38 -19.36 24.79
N ILE A 484 -26.41 -18.93 24.06
CA ILE A 484 -27.30 -17.87 24.53
C ILE A 484 -28.79 -18.19 24.40
N SER A 485 -29.58 -17.66 25.34
CA SER A 485 -31.04 -17.70 25.32
C SER A 485 -31.63 -16.32 24.99
N PRO A 486 -32.92 -16.26 24.56
CA PRO A 486 -33.62 -14.99 24.40
C PRO A 486 -33.67 -14.14 25.67
N ASN A 487 -33.68 -14.77 26.85
CA ASN A 487 -33.68 -14.06 28.13
C ASN A 487 -32.34 -13.36 28.40
N ASP A 488 -31.23 -13.98 28.01
CA ASP A 488 -29.89 -13.37 28.17
C ASP A 488 -29.75 -12.14 27.28
N LEU A 489 -30.26 -12.20 26.04
CA LEU A 489 -30.31 -11.05 25.15
C LEU A 489 -31.16 -9.92 25.75
N HIS A 490 -32.32 -10.25 26.31
CA HIS A 490 -33.18 -9.25 26.95
C HIS A 490 -32.48 -8.58 28.15
N ALA A 491 -31.82 -9.36 29.01
CA ALA A 491 -31.06 -8.82 30.14
C ALA A 491 -29.90 -7.92 29.69
N PHE A 492 -29.24 -8.26 28.58
CA PHE A 492 -28.21 -7.43 27.97
C PHE A 492 -28.76 -6.10 27.44
N GLU A 493 -29.88 -6.14 26.72
CA GLU A 493 -30.57 -4.92 26.26
C GLU A 493 -31.00 -4.04 27.43
N GLU A 494 -31.55 -4.63 28.49
CA GLU A 494 -31.92 -3.91 29.72
C GLU A 494 -30.68 -3.25 30.36
N ALA A 495 -29.56 -3.96 30.43
CA ALA A 495 -28.31 -3.42 30.94
C ALA A 495 -27.77 -2.25 30.10
N LEU A 496 -27.91 -2.32 28.77
CA LEU A 496 -27.51 -1.23 27.87
C LEU A 496 -28.36 0.03 28.08
N THR A 497 -29.66 -0.09 28.38
CA THR A 497 -30.51 1.09 28.65
C THR A 497 -30.13 1.83 29.93
N LYS A 498 -29.43 1.16 30.86
CA LYS A 498 -29.01 1.72 32.15
C LYS A 498 -27.73 2.55 32.08
N THR A 499 -27.04 2.57 30.94
CA THR A 499 -25.80 3.33 30.78
C THR A 499 -25.73 4.07 29.45
N ALA A 500 -25.35 5.35 29.51
CA ALA A 500 -25.01 6.14 28.32
C ALA A 500 -23.50 6.12 28.00
N SER A 501 -22.67 5.50 28.85
CA SER A 501 -21.21 5.51 28.71
C SER A 501 -20.76 4.57 27.60
N PRO A 502 -20.10 5.06 26.53
CA PRO A 502 -19.60 4.20 25.45
C PRO A 502 -18.63 3.12 25.96
N LYS A 503 -17.85 3.45 27.00
CA LYS A 503 -16.90 2.53 27.62
C LYS A 503 -17.60 1.39 28.35
N GLU A 504 -18.66 1.69 29.09
CA GLU A 504 -19.45 0.67 29.81
C GLU A 504 -20.23 -0.21 28.83
N GLN A 505 -20.82 0.39 27.79
CA GLN A 505 -21.50 -0.35 26.73
C GLN A 505 -20.56 -1.30 25.99
N LYS A 506 -19.34 -0.85 25.69
CA LYS A 506 -18.28 -1.69 25.11
C LYS A 506 -17.93 -2.86 26.04
N GLN A 507 -17.86 -2.62 27.34
CA GLN A 507 -17.61 -3.68 28.33
C GLN A 507 -18.77 -4.67 28.42
N LEU A 508 -20.02 -4.19 28.40
CA LEU A 508 -21.22 -5.04 28.35
C LEU A 508 -21.22 -5.91 27.08
N MET A 509 -20.94 -5.31 25.92
CA MET A 509 -20.83 -6.04 24.65
C MET A 509 -19.74 -7.12 24.73
N LYS A 510 -18.56 -6.80 25.28
CA LYS A 510 -17.48 -7.77 25.49
C LYS A 510 -17.94 -8.95 26.34
N SER A 511 -18.53 -8.67 27.50
CA SER A 511 -19.00 -9.71 28.43
C SER A 511 -20.09 -10.58 27.81
N PHE A 512 -21.03 -9.97 27.08
CA PHE A 512 -22.09 -10.66 26.39
C PHE A 512 -21.55 -11.60 25.30
N LEU A 513 -20.65 -11.12 24.45
CA LEU A 513 -20.06 -11.95 23.39
C LEU A 513 -19.27 -13.13 23.95
N LEU A 514 -18.56 -12.95 25.07
CA LEU A 514 -17.86 -14.04 25.75
C LEU A 514 -18.84 -15.11 26.28
N LEU A 515 -19.95 -14.67 26.89
CA LEU A 515 -21.01 -15.58 27.36
C LEU A 515 -21.66 -16.31 26.18
N ALA A 516 -22.08 -15.57 25.15
CA ALA A 516 -22.80 -16.07 23.98
C ALA A 516 -22.02 -17.11 23.16
N THR A 517 -20.69 -17.04 23.21
CA THR A 517 -19.78 -17.94 22.47
C THR A 517 -19.12 -19.01 23.34
N GLY A 518 -19.44 -19.08 24.64
CA GLY A 518 -18.81 -20.03 25.56
C GLY A 518 -17.31 -19.78 25.74
N ASN A 519 -16.89 -18.51 25.76
CA ASN A 519 -15.49 -18.05 25.85
C ASN A 519 -14.57 -18.48 24.68
N ASN A 520 -15.13 -18.82 23.52
CA ASN A 520 -14.35 -19.24 22.34
C ASN A 520 -13.72 -18.07 21.56
N LEU A 521 -13.90 -16.82 21.99
CA LEU A 521 -13.30 -15.63 21.37
C LEU A 521 -11.82 -15.47 21.79
N LYS A 522 -10.93 -16.21 21.12
CA LYS A 522 -9.50 -16.29 21.45
C LYS A 522 -8.81 -14.92 21.46
N ALA A 523 -9.21 -13.99 20.59
CA ALA A 523 -8.65 -12.63 20.57
C ALA A 523 -8.82 -11.92 21.93
N LEU A 524 -9.96 -12.10 22.58
CA LEU A 524 -10.28 -11.47 23.87
C LEU A 524 -9.58 -12.15 25.05
N ALA A 525 -9.27 -13.45 24.93
CA ALA A 525 -8.51 -14.20 25.91
C ALA A 525 -7.01 -13.82 25.87
N ALA A 526 -6.42 -13.82 24.68
CA ALA A 526 -5.00 -13.51 24.48
C ALA A 526 -4.63 -12.06 24.84
N GLN A 527 -5.57 -11.11 24.71
CA GLN A 527 -5.37 -9.73 25.17
C GLN A 527 -4.97 -9.64 26.66
N LYS A 528 -5.46 -10.56 27.51
CA LYS A 528 -5.07 -10.61 28.93
C LYS A 528 -3.60 -10.97 29.09
N CYS A 529 -3.05 -11.84 28.25
CA CYS A 529 -1.63 -12.23 28.29
C CYS A 529 -0.71 -11.13 27.73
N VAL A 530 -1.11 -10.45 26.66
CA VAL A 530 -0.32 -9.36 26.04
C VAL A 530 -0.15 -8.18 27.01
N ASN A 531 -1.18 -7.85 27.79
CA ASN A 531 -1.12 -6.75 28.76
C ASN A 531 -0.30 -7.06 30.03
N ILE A 532 0.11 -8.31 30.26
CA ILE A 532 0.82 -8.72 31.49
C ILE A 532 2.34 -8.51 31.38
N ILE A 533 2.93 -8.41 30.18
CA ILE A 533 4.39 -8.17 30.01
C ILE A 533 4.68 -7.35 28.74
N THR A 534 4.71 -6.01 28.85
CA THR A 534 5.22 -5.12 27.77
C THR A 534 6.46 -4.30 28.17
N ASN A 535 6.98 -4.47 29.40
CA ASN A 535 8.13 -3.70 29.89
C ASN A 535 9.47 -4.44 29.83
N VAL A 536 9.58 -5.57 29.13
CA VAL A 536 10.86 -6.23 28.91
C VAL A 536 11.29 -5.98 27.46
N THR A 537 12.08 -4.91 27.26
CA THR A 537 12.81 -4.72 26.02
C THR A 537 13.78 -5.88 25.84
N ALA A 538 13.51 -6.77 24.89
CA ALA A 538 14.49 -7.74 24.44
C ALA A 538 15.67 -6.97 23.82
N ARG A 539 16.75 -6.79 24.58
CA ARG A 539 18.04 -6.32 24.05
C ARG A 539 18.45 -7.31 22.94
N PRO A 540 18.65 -6.86 21.69
CA PRO A 540 19.31 -7.72 20.71
C PRO A 540 20.73 -7.96 21.21
N ARG A 541 21.15 -9.22 21.33
CA ARG A 541 22.55 -9.58 21.57
C ARG A 541 23.37 -9.15 20.36
N SER A 542 23.87 -7.91 20.37
CA SER A 542 24.95 -7.51 19.48
C SER A 542 26.25 -8.15 19.98
N SER A 543 26.81 -9.04 19.18
CA SER A 543 28.19 -9.51 19.33
C SER A 543 29.15 -8.33 19.17
N VAL A 544 29.59 -7.75 20.29
CA VAL A 544 30.69 -6.80 20.32
C VAL A 544 31.94 -7.58 20.71
N ASN A 545 32.79 -7.86 19.72
CA ASN A 545 34.19 -8.14 19.98
C ASN A 545 34.87 -6.80 20.28
N ALA A 546 35.34 -6.62 21.51
CA ALA A 546 36.36 -5.63 21.85
C ALA A 546 37.41 -6.32 22.73
N PRO A 547 38.71 -6.03 22.52
CA PRO A 547 39.79 -6.73 23.21
C PRO A 547 39.92 -6.24 24.65
N GLU A 548 40.08 -7.19 25.58
CA GLU A 548 40.44 -6.94 26.97
C GLU A 548 41.84 -6.32 27.06
N ASN A 549 41.97 -5.23 27.80
CA ASN A 549 43.19 -4.89 28.52
C ASN A 549 42.86 -4.83 30.01
N ARG A 550 43.57 -5.66 30.78
CA ARG A 550 43.50 -5.81 32.24
C ARG A 550 44.01 -4.56 32.97
N ILE A 551 43.51 -4.39 34.20
CA ILE A 551 44.21 -4.23 35.51
C ILE A 551 43.14 -3.68 36.48
N ASP A 552 42.59 -4.49 37.39
CA ASP A 552 43.00 -4.68 38.82
C ASP A 552 42.84 -3.38 39.64
N GLU A 553 42.23 -3.26 40.83
CA GLU A 553 41.83 -4.15 41.93
C GLU A 553 40.68 -3.45 42.71
N GLY A 554 40.00 -4.14 43.64
CA GLY A 554 39.29 -3.46 44.74
C GLY A 554 38.08 -4.19 45.31
N GLU A 555 38.32 -5.03 46.31
CA GLU A 555 37.38 -5.82 47.11
C GLU A 555 36.25 -5.00 47.78
N THR A 556 35.06 -5.60 47.95
CA THR A 556 34.41 -5.88 49.27
C THR A 556 32.99 -6.46 49.15
N VAL A 557 32.89 -7.75 49.46
CA VAL A 557 31.91 -8.49 50.30
C VAL A 557 30.60 -7.79 50.74
N GLY A 558 29.47 -8.53 50.68
CA GLY A 558 28.40 -8.39 51.70
C GLY A 558 26.98 -8.84 51.31
N LEU A 559 26.62 -10.07 51.69
CA LEU A 559 25.26 -10.64 51.66
C LEU A 559 24.31 -10.08 52.75
N ALA A 560 22.99 -10.24 52.49
CA ALA A 560 21.86 -10.30 53.44
C ALA A 560 21.43 -8.95 54.07
N ALA A 561 20.16 -8.63 54.37
CA ALA A 561 18.95 -9.42 54.62
C ALA A 561 17.70 -8.50 54.55
N ILE A 562 16.55 -9.10 54.19
CA ILE A 562 15.20 -8.97 54.80
C ILE A 562 14.59 -7.56 55.00
N LEU A 563 13.50 -7.29 54.25
CA LEU A 563 12.12 -7.28 54.76
C LEU A 563 11.13 -7.58 53.62
#